data_AF-A0A8J4H018-F1
#
_entry.id   AF-A0A8J4H018-F1
#
_cell.length_a   1.000
_cell.length_b   1.000
_cell.length_c   1.000
_cell.angle_alpha   90.00
_cell.angle_beta   90.00
_cell.angle_gamma   90.00
#
_symmetry.space_group_name_H-M   'P 1'
#
loop_
_entity.id
_entity.type
_entity.pdbx_description
1 polymer ?
#
loop_
_entity_poly.entity_id
_entity_poly.type
_entity_poly.pdbx_seq_one_letter_code
_entity_poly.pdbx_strand_id
1 'polypeptide(L)'
;MEITDRLLEVLRYQLRKEGLSVKQPNPDEALIISRDEKPLAYVQDDGFVLYPAGDYQESSKRIAPLVSQVWEMERAYQEAPAMGIDSVSEYRKLLDYNGYVLATRYDGEGEFTFVNWQYTYNKSAVSLGHYFHKNAYSEAKEDFLFRSGLAEDVTSFRLDELSVIREALLFRGIQDAELSSEDRVNLDRVLHRIDALLLPIDKLLLEAEAEADRER
;
A
#
# COMPACT_ATOMS: atom_id res chain seq x y z
N MET A 1 -22.31 -4.70 -6.24
CA MET A 1 -21.79 -5.27 -4.98
C MET A 1 -22.73 -4.79 -3.91
N GLU A 2 -23.25 -5.67 -3.06
CA GLU A 2 -24.14 -5.24 -1.97
C GLU A 2 -23.36 -4.45 -0.91
N ILE A 3 -23.99 -3.44 -0.32
CA ILE A 3 -23.42 -2.69 0.81
C ILE A 3 -23.45 -3.62 2.03
N THR A 4 -22.27 -4.07 2.46
CA THR A 4 -22.11 -4.94 3.63
C THR A 4 -21.86 -4.13 4.91
N ASP A 5 -22.11 -4.74 6.07
CA ASP A 5 -21.77 -4.12 7.36
C ASP A 5 -20.28 -3.77 7.45
N ARG A 6 -19.39 -4.66 6.96
CA ARG A 6 -17.95 -4.41 6.91
C ARG A 6 -17.61 -3.20 6.05
N LEU A 7 -18.21 -3.08 4.87
CA LEU A 7 -18.00 -1.92 4.00
C LEU A 7 -18.40 -0.63 4.72
N LEU A 8 -19.54 -0.63 5.41
CA LEU A 8 -19.99 0.54 6.18
C LEU A 8 -19.07 0.86 7.35
N GLU A 9 -18.55 -0.15 8.06
CA GLU A 9 -17.58 0.04 9.14
C GLU A 9 -16.29 0.69 8.62
N VAL A 10 -15.74 0.17 7.52
CA VAL A 10 -14.52 0.69 6.89
C VAL A 10 -14.74 2.11 6.35
N LEU A 11 -15.88 2.36 5.71
CA LEU A 11 -16.25 3.70 5.23
C LEU A 11 -16.35 4.69 6.39
N ARG A 12 -17.04 4.33 7.48
CA ARG A 12 -17.15 5.16 8.69
C ARG A 12 -15.77 5.46 9.29
N TYR A 13 -14.90 4.46 9.37
CA TYR A 13 -13.55 4.62 9.89
C TYR A 13 -12.75 5.65 9.09
N GLN A 14 -12.75 5.54 7.75
CA GLN A 14 -12.02 6.46 6.89
C GLN A 14 -12.63 7.87 6.92
N LEU A 15 -13.96 8.00 6.87
CA LEU A 15 -14.64 9.30 6.90
C LEU A 15 -14.40 10.05 8.22
N ARG A 16 -14.34 9.35 9.36
CA ARG A 16 -14.06 9.96 10.67
C ARG A 16 -12.72 10.69 10.69
N LYS A 17 -11.70 10.16 10.02
CA LYS A 17 -10.37 10.80 9.91
C LYS A 17 -10.44 12.15 9.18
N GLU A 18 -11.43 12.33 8.30
CA GLU A 18 -11.67 13.54 7.52
C GLU A 18 -12.75 14.45 8.16
N GLY A 19 -13.19 14.14 9.40
CA GLY A 19 -14.25 14.87 10.10
C GLY A 19 -15.63 14.73 9.43
N LEU A 20 -15.87 13.59 8.78
CA LEU A 20 -17.10 13.28 8.06
C LEU A 20 -17.86 12.13 8.75
N SER A 21 -19.16 12.10 8.52
CA SER A 21 -20.06 11.05 8.99
C SER A 21 -20.82 10.46 7.81
N VAL A 22 -21.28 9.21 7.95
CA VAL A 22 -22.14 8.55 6.97
C VAL A 22 -23.37 7.99 7.66
N LYS A 23 -24.53 8.23 7.05
CA LYS A 23 -25.82 7.66 7.46
C LYS A 23 -26.42 6.91 6.26
N GLN A 24 -27.05 5.79 6.55
CA GLN A 24 -27.90 5.08 5.58
C GLN A 24 -29.33 5.22 6.09
N PRO A 25 -30.19 6.03 5.44
CA PRO A 25 -31.57 6.21 5.88
C PRO A 25 -32.36 4.90 5.80
N ASN A 26 -32.21 4.18 4.67
CA ASN A 26 -32.82 2.89 4.38
C ASN A 26 -31.86 2.02 3.56
N PRO A 27 -31.98 0.68 3.59
CA PRO A 27 -31.12 -0.22 2.81
C PRO A 27 -31.11 0.07 1.30
N ASP A 28 -32.25 0.49 0.74
CA ASP A 28 -32.44 0.77 -0.69
C ASP A 28 -32.12 2.23 -1.08
N GLU A 29 -31.69 3.05 -0.12
CA GLU A 29 -31.37 4.45 -0.35
C GLU A 29 -29.85 4.69 -0.35
N ALA A 30 -29.45 5.74 -1.08
CA ALA A 30 -28.06 6.18 -1.12
C ALA A 30 -27.54 6.55 0.27
N LEU A 31 -26.27 6.25 0.52
CA LEU A 31 -25.60 6.69 1.73
C LEU A 31 -25.43 8.22 1.70
N ILE A 32 -25.70 8.87 2.81
CA ILE A 32 -25.55 10.32 2.95
C ILE A 32 -24.26 10.60 3.73
N ILE A 33 -23.30 11.25 3.08
CA ILE A 33 -22.08 11.72 3.71
C ILE A 33 -22.28 13.18 4.12
N SER A 34 -22.07 13.46 5.40
CA SER A 34 -22.34 14.76 6.01
C SER A 34 -21.22 15.25 6.91
N ARG A 35 -21.10 16.58 7.03
CA ARG A 35 -20.30 17.27 8.05
C ARG A 35 -21.23 18.16 8.87
N ASP A 36 -21.19 18.03 10.18
CA ASP A 36 -22.05 18.80 11.10
C ASP A 36 -23.54 18.76 10.68
N GLU A 37 -24.03 17.57 10.33
CA GLU A 37 -25.40 17.31 9.81
C GLU A 37 -25.72 17.93 8.44
N LYS A 38 -24.80 18.68 7.81
CA LYS A 38 -24.95 19.18 6.45
C LYS A 38 -24.53 18.11 5.43
N PRO A 39 -25.42 17.69 4.51
CA PRO A 39 -25.08 16.71 3.48
C PRO A 39 -24.09 17.30 2.46
N LEU A 40 -23.03 16.54 2.18
CA LEU A 40 -21.97 16.89 1.24
C LEU A 40 -21.94 15.96 0.01
N ALA A 41 -22.33 14.70 0.17
CA ALA A 41 -22.41 13.77 -0.95
C ALA A 41 -23.42 12.65 -0.70
N TYR A 42 -23.89 12.05 -1.79
CA TYR A 42 -24.73 10.86 -1.81
C TYR A 42 -24.00 9.74 -2.53
N VAL A 43 -23.87 8.57 -1.91
CA VAL A 43 -23.16 7.41 -2.46
C VAL A 43 -24.16 6.33 -2.83
N GLN A 44 -24.19 5.96 -4.10
CA GLN A 44 -25.00 4.84 -4.60
C GLN A 44 -24.39 3.49 -4.18
N ASP A 45 -25.14 2.41 -4.38
CA ASP A 45 -24.73 1.03 -4.05
C ASP A 45 -23.45 0.58 -4.78
N ASP A 46 -23.25 1.03 -6.01
CA ASP A 46 -22.07 0.78 -6.82
C ASP A 46 -20.84 1.63 -6.43
N GLY A 47 -20.99 2.56 -5.49
CA GLY A 47 -19.96 3.48 -5.03
C GLY A 47 -19.92 4.80 -5.81
N PHE A 48 -20.85 5.04 -6.72
CA PHE A 48 -20.94 6.30 -7.45
C PHE A 48 -21.33 7.46 -6.52
N VAL A 49 -20.60 8.58 -6.62
CA VAL A 49 -20.76 9.73 -5.73
C VAL A 49 -21.42 10.90 -6.45
N LEU A 50 -22.57 11.31 -5.93
CA LEU A 50 -23.33 12.49 -6.35
C LEU A 50 -23.14 13.63 -5.35
N TYR A 51 -23.01 14.86 -5.85
CA TYR A 51 -22.88 16.06 -5.02
C TYR A 51 -24.14 16.92 -5.10
N PRO A 52 -24.54 17.60 -4.00
CA PRO A 52 -25.60 18.61 -4.04
C PRO A 52 -25.31 19.70 -5.08
N ALA A 53 -26.33 20.16 -5.78
CA ALA A 53 -26.20 21.20 -6.80
C ALA A 53 -25.68 22.52 -6.19
N GLY A 54 -24.61 23.08 -6.75
CA GLY A 54 -24.08 24.40 -6.37
C GLY A 54 -23.24 24.44 -5.09
N ASP A 55 -22.93 23.31 -4.45
CA ASP A 55 -22.21 23.26 -3.16
C ASP A 55 -20.95 22.36 -3.23
N TYR A 56 -20.20 22.45 -4.34
CA TYR A 56 -18.91 21.78 -4.45
C TYR A 56 -17.84 22.55 -3.66
N GLN A 57 -17.57 22.07 -2.46
CA GLN A 57 -16.55 22.63 -1.58
C GLN A 57 -15.23 21.85 -1.69
N GLU A 58 -14.09 22.49 -1.38
CA GLU A 58 -12.78 21.79 -1.27
C GLU A 58 -12.87 20.54 -0.38
N SER A 59 -13.64 20.61 0.70
CA SER A 59 -13.92 19.51 1.62
C SER A 59 -14.56 18.29 0.94
N SER A 60 -15.25 18.47 -0.19
CA SER A 60 -15.93 17.41 -0.92
C SER A 60 -14.98 16.64 -1.86
N LYS A 61 -13.83 17.22 -2.23
CA LYS A 61 -12.86 16.59 -3.16
C LYS A 61 -12.32 15.26 -2.68
N ARG A 62 -12.25 15.08 -1.36
CA ARG A 62 -11.71 13.86 -0.72
C ARG A 62 -12.73 12.73 -0.63
N ILE A 63 -14.03 13.02 -0.81
CA ILE A 63 -15.09 12.03 -0.64
C ILE A 63 -15.03 10.95 -1.71
N ALA A 64 -15.02 11.33 -2.99
CA ALA A 64 -15.00 10.34 -4.07
C ALA A 64 -13.76 9.42 -4.06
N PRO A 65 -12.52 9.91 -3.88
CA PRO A 65 -11.36 9.04 -3.76
C PRO A 65 -11.45 8.07 -2.58
N LEU A 66 -11.95 8.54 -1.42
CA LEU A 66 -12.12 7.72 -0.23
C LEU A 66 -13.16 6.62 -0.45
N VAL A 67 -14.33 6.97 -0.98
CA VAL A 67 -15.39 6.01 -1.33
C VAL A 67 -14.85 4.98 -2.33
N SER A 68 -14.19 5.43 -3.39
CA SER A 68 -13.61 4.55 -4.40
C SER A 68 -12.61 3.55 -3.79
N GLN A 69 -11.70 4.02 -2.93
CA GLN A 69 -10.74 3.16 -2.26
C GLN A 69 -11.42 2.13 -1.36
N VAL A 70 -12.47 2.51 -0.61
CA VAL A 70 -13.21 1.58 0.26
C VAL A 70 -13.95 0.52 -0.55
N TRP A 71 -14.59 0.90 -1.67
CA TRP A 71 -15.25 -0.05 -2.56
C TRP A 71 -14.26 -1.00 -3.23
N GLU A 72 -13.10 -0.48 -3.64
CA GLU A 72 -12.02 -1.28 -4.22
C GLU A 72 -11.49 -2.30 -3.20
N MET A 73 -11.21 -1.87 -1.96
CA MET A 73 -10.75 -2.74 -0.87
C MET A 73 -11.76 -3.84 -0.56
N GLU A 74 -13.04 -3.49 -0.42
CA GLU A 74 -14.09 -4.45 -0.10
C GLU A 74 -14.24 -5.49 -1.20
N ARG A 75 -14.27 -5.04 -2.46
CA ARG A 75 -14.38 -5.95 -3.62
C ARG A 75 -13.19 -6.89 -3.69
N ALA A 76 -11.97 -6.35 -3.58
CA ALA A 76 -10.75 -7.15 -3.59
C ALA A 76 -10.76 -8.19 -2.48
N TYR A 77 -11.20 -7.83 -1.26
CA TYR A 77 -11.29 -8.76 -0.14
C TYR A 77 -12.35 -9.86 -0.36
N GLN A 78 -13.52 -9.51 -0.88
CA GLN A 78 -14.61 -10.47 -1.13
C GLN A 78 -14.24 -11.51 -2.20
N GLU A 79 -13.59 -11.07 -3.27
CA GLU A 79 -13.19 -11.91 -4.40
C GLU A 79 -11.92 -12.73 -4.12
N ALA A 80 -11.11 -12.30 -3.15
CA ALA A 80 -9.83 -12.94 -2.85
C ALA A 80 -9.98 -14.33 -2.22
N PRO A 81 -9.29 -15.35 -2.76
CA PRO A 81 -9.22 -16.67 -2.14
C PRO A 81 -8.41 -16.63 -0.84
N ALA A 82 -8.60 -17.66 0.00
CA ALA A 82 -7.74 -17.87 1.16
C ALA A 82 -6.27 -18.08 0.74
N MET A 83 -5.33 -17.73 1.63
CA MET A 83 -3.89 -17.87 1.35
C MET A 83 -3.45 -19.32 1.07
N GLY A 84 -4.11 -20.31 1.67
CA GLY A 84 -3.76 -21.72 1.49
C GLY A 84 -2.44 -22.13 2.18
N ILE A 85 -1.95 -21.30 3.11
CA ILE A 85 -0.79 -21.58 3.97
C ILE A 85 -1.28 -21.52 5.42
N ASP A 86 -1.15 -22.62 6.15
CA ASP A 86 -1.74 -22.79 7.48
C ASP A 86 -1.33 -21.70 8.47
N SER A 87 -0.05 -21.31 8.46
CA SER A 87 0.52 -20.31 9.38
C SER A 87 0.00 -18.88 9.16
N VAL A 88 -0.67 -18.61 8.05
CA VAL A 88 -1.25 -17.30 7.67
C VAL A 88 -2.65 -17.48 7.08
N SER A 89 -3.39 -18.47 7.57
CA SER A 89 -4.70 -18.87 7.05
C SER A 89 -5.79 -17.81 7.24
N GLU A 90 -5.59 -16.85 8.14
CA GLU A 90 -6.47 -15.69 8.33
C GLU A 90 -6.36 -14.64 7.21
N TYR A 91 -5.32 -14.73 6.38
CA TYR A 91 -5.11 -13.82 5.27
C TYR A 91 -5.76 -14.34 3.97
N ARG A 92 -6.21 -13.39 3.16
CA ARG A 92 -6.70 -13.60 1.79
C ARG A 92 -5.69 -13.07 0.79
N LYS A 93 -5.54 -13.80 -0.31
CA LYS A 93 -4.59 -13.50 -1.39
C LYS A 93 -5.22 -12.55 -2.41
N LEU A 94 -4.79 -11.29 -2.43
CA LEU A 94 -5.26 -10.30 -3.41
C LEU A 94 -4.57 -10.46 -4.75
N LEU A 95 -3.24 -10.63 -4.74
CA LEU A 95 -2.43 -10.71 -5.96
C LEU A 95 -1.18 -11.57 -5.73
N ASP A 96 -0.78 -12.35 -6.73
CA ASP A 96 0.40 -13.21 -6.74
C ASP A 96 1.18 -12.95 -8.03
N TYR A 97 2.42 -12.51 -7.91
CA TYR A 97 3.28 -12.21 -9.05
C TYR A 97 4.75 -12.38 -8.69
N ASN A 98 5.52 -13.03 -9.57
CA ASN A 98 6.97 -13.18 -9.48
C ASN A 98 7.50 -13.67 -8.10
N GLY A 99 6.78 -14.61 -7.48
CA GLY A 99 7.16 -15.13 -6.15
C GLY A 99 6.78 -14.22 -4.97
N TYR A 100 6.09 -13.11 -5.22
CA TYR A 100 5.53 -12.22 -4.19
C TYR A 100 4.01 -12.35 -4.12
N VAL A 101 3.47 -12.02 -2.95
CA VAL A 101 2.02 -12.01 -2.71
C VAL A 101 1.61 -10.78 -1.91
N LEU A 102 0.61 -10.05 -2.42
CA LEU A 102 -0.15 -9.05 -1.68
C LEU A 102 -1.34 -9.76 -1.04
N ALA A 103 -1.37 -9.75 0.28
CA ALA A 103 -2.43 -10.36 1.08
C ALA A 103 -3.06 -9.35 2.03
N THR A 104 -4.25 -9.69 2.53
CA THR A 104 -4.97 -8.83 3.46
C THR A 104 -5.79 -9.65 4.46
N ARG A 105 -6.04 -9.10 5.64
CA ARG A 105 -7.06 -9.59 6.56
C ARG A 105 -7.86 -8.43 7.14
N TYR A 106 -9.11 -8.70 7.48
CA TYR A 106 -9.95 -7.77 8.23
C TYR A 106 -9.65 -7.94 9.72
N ASP A 107 -9.22 -6.87 10.39
CA ASP A 107 -8.89 -6.88 11.82
C ASP A 107 -10.10 -6.55 12.71
N GLY A 108 -11.22 -6.15 12.12
CA GLY A 108 -12.38 -5.62 12.85
C GLY A 108 -12.39 -4.09 12.92
N GLU A 109 -13.48 -3.53 13.43
CA GLU A 109 -13.64 -2.09 13.69
C GLU A 109 -13.39 -1.15 12.49
N GLY A 110 -13.59 -1.66 11.27
CA GLY A 110 -13.37 -0.92 10.03
C GLY A 110 -11.91 -0.91 9.56
N GLU A 111 -11.05 -1.78 10.09
CA GLU A 111 -9.64 -1.84 9.75
C GLU A 111 -9.23 -3.12 9.01
N PHE A 112 -8.38 -2.94 8.00
CA PHE A 112 -7.63 -3.97 7.32
C PHE A 112 -6.13 -3.81 7.58
N THR A 113 -5.46 -4.95 7.70
CA THR A 113 -4.01 -5.06 7.55
C THR A 113 -3.71 -5.69 6.19
N PHE A 114 -2.86 -5.01 5.42
CA PHE A 114 -2.29 -5.53 4.19
C PHE A 114 -0.85 -5.97 4.44
N VAL A 115 -0.38 -6.96 3.68
CA VAL A 115 0.99 -7.45 3.79
C VAL A 115 1.51 -7.89 2.43
N ASN A 116 2.76 -7.53 2.14
CA ASN A 116 3.51 -8.05 1.01
C ASN A 116 4.54 -9.05 1.49
N TRP A 117 4.36 -10.32 1.10
CA TRP A 117 5.27 -11.41 1.41
C TRP A 117 6.00 -11.91 0.17
N GLN A 118 7.10 -12.63 0.41
CA GLN A 118 7.73 -13.49 -0.58
C GLN A 118 7.41 -14.95 -0.27
N TYR A 119 7.06 -15.73 -1.28
CA TYR A 119 6.93 -17.17 -1.16
C TYR A 119 8.30 -17.84 -1.03
N THR A 120 8.33 -18.93 -0.29
CA THR A 120 9.36 -19.97 -0.44
C THR A 120 9.30 -20.62 -1.83
N TYR A 121 10.37 -21.28 -2.26
CA TYR A 121 10.47 -21.88 -3.60
C TYR A 121 9.27 -22.78 -3.98
N ASN A 122 8.76 -23.57 -3.03
CA ASN A 122 7.62 -24.47 -3.23
C ASN A 122 6.25 -23.84 -2.88
N LYS A 123 6.21 -22.52 -2.58
CA LYS A 123 5.02 -21.78 -2.11
C LYS A 123 4.32 -22.36 -0.87
N SER A 124 5.02 -23.14 -0.03
CA SER A 124 4.41 -23.72 1.18
C SER A 124 4.49 -22.80 2.40
N ALA A 125 5.30 -21.75 2.33
CA ALA A 125 5.47 -20.76 3.39
C ALA A 125 5.80 -19.38 2.79
N VAL A 126 5.66 -18.34 3.61
CA VAL A 126 5.94 -16.95 3.29
C VAL A 126 6.97 -16.34 4.24
N SER A 127 7.75 -15.37 3.76
CA SER A 127 8.75 -14.63 4.53
C SER A 127 8.82 -13.15 4.11
N LEU A 128 9.67 -12.38 4.80
CA LEU A 128 10.00 -10.98 4.46
C LEU A 128 8.76 -10.05 4.33
N GLY A 129 7.83 -10.18 5.29
CA GLY A 129 6.55 -9.45 5.30
C GLY A 129 6.70 -7.96 5.56
N HIS A 130 6.20 -7.14 4.63
CA HIS A 130 5.99 -5.71 4.82
C HIS A 130 4.52 -5.45 5.16
N TYR A 131 4.24 -4.98 6.38
CA TYR A 131 2.88 -4.80 6.89
C TYR A 131 2.41 -3.35 6.81
N PHE A 132 1.16 -3.17 6.38
CA PHE A 132 0.48 -1.90 6.21
C PHE A 132 -0.83 -1.94 7.00
N HIS A 133 -0.89 -1.21 8.10
CA HIS A 133 -2.03 -1.19 9.01
C HIS A 133 -3.01 -0.05 8.68
N LYS A 134 -4.17 -0.04 9.35
CA LYS A 134 -5.13 1.09 9.33
C LYS A 134 -5.61 1.47 7.93
N ASN A 135 -5.89 0.47 7.10
CA ASN A 135 -6.38 0.63 5.72
C ASN A 135 -5.39 1.30 4.75
N ALA A 136 -4.08 1.15 4.97
CA ALA A 136 -3.03 1.65 4.08
C ALA A 136 -2.89 0.82 2.79
N TYR A 137 -3.99 0.72 2.03
CA TYR A 137 -4.10 -0.13 0.85
C TYR A 137 -3.32 0.41 -0.35
N SER A 138 -3.32 1.73 -0.54
CA SER A 138 -2.59 2.36 -1.65
C SER A 138 -1.08 2.15 -1.51
N GLU A 139 -0.57 2.30 -0.30
CA GLU A 139 0.83 2.07 0.07
C GLU A 139 1.21 0.60 -0.11
N ALA A 140 0.33 -0.33 0.27
CA ALA A 140 0.54 -1.75 0.05
C ALA A 140 0.59 -2.12 -1.44
N LYS A 141 -0.29 -1.53 -2.26
CA LYS A 141 -0.27 -1.71 -3.73
C LYS A 141 1.01 -1.17 -4.34
N GLU A 142 1.45 0.02 -3.93
CA GLU A 142 2.69 0.63 -4.41
C GLU A 142 3.92 -0.21 -4.04
N ASP A 143 4.05 -0.64 -2.78
CA ASP A 143 5.14 -1.54 -2.35
C ASP A 143 5.12 -2.87 -3.12
N PHE A 144 3.93 -3.42 -3.37
CA PHE A 144 3.80 -4.66 -4.14
C PHE A 144 4.27 -4.48 -5.59
N LEU A 145 3.86 -3.38 -6.24
CA LEU A 145 4.25 -3.07 -7.62
C LEU A 145 5.77 -3.07 -7.80
N PHE A 146 6.50 -2.44 -6.87
CA PHE A 146 7.96 -2.38 -6.91
C PHE A 146 8.62 -3.71 -6.53
N ARG A 147 8.23 -4.34 -5.42
CA ARG A 147 8.92 -5.55 -4.92
C ARG A 147 8.70 -6.76 -5.81
N SER A 148 7.52 -6.87 -6.41
CA SER A 148 7.22 -7.97 -7.33
C SER A 148 7.79 -7.75 -8.74
N GLY A 149 8.24 -6.53 -9.06
CA GLY A 149 8.62 -6.15 -10.43
C GLY A 149 7.44 -6.09 -11.39
N LEU A 150 6.22 -5.90 -10.88
CA LEU A 150 4.99 -5.80 -11.69
C LEU A 150 4.86 -4.44 -12.37
N ALA A 151 5.37 -3.37 -11.75
CA ALA A 151 5.62 -2.15 -12.49
C ALA A 151 6.82 -2.41 -13.43
N GLU A 152 6.58 -2.52 -14.74
CA GLU A 152 7.64 -2.29 -15.73
C GLU A 152 8.16 -0.89 -15.46
N ASP A 153 9.31 -0.72 -14.81
CA ASP A 153 10.31 0.35 -14.99
C ASP A 153 9.88 1.72 -15.56
N VAL A 154 8.68 2.26 -15.28
CA VAL A 154 8.28 3.60 -15.78
C VAL A 154 8.96 4.72 -14.97
N THR A 155 9.74 4.34 -13.95
CA THR A 155 10.67 5.23 -13.22
C THR A 155 11.93 4.48 -12.77
N SER A 156 12.49 3.58 -13.58
CA SER A 156 13.85 3.11 -13.29
C SER A 156 14.87 4.01 -13.98
N PHE A 157 15.81 4.48 -13.19
CA PHE A 157 17.10 4.82 -13.73
C PHE A 157 17.75 3.50 -14.16
N ARG A 158 18.27 3.44 -15.38
CA ARG A 158 19.13 2.34 -15.81
C ARG A 158 20.31 2.18 -14.84
N LEU A 159 20.94 1.02 -14.79
CA LEU A 159 22.10 0.79 -13.90
C LEU A 159 23.23 1.83 -14.12
N ASP A 160 23.43 2.30 -15.35
CA ASP A 160 24.36 3.39 -15.67
C ASP A 160 23.90 4.74 -15.13
N GLU A 161 22.60 5.03 -15.18
CA GLU A 161 22.01 6.26 -14.61
C GLU A 161 22.04 6.24 -13.07
N LEU A 162 21.74 5.10 -12.44
CA LEU A 162 21.89 4.90 -10.99
C LEU A 162 23.34 5.06 -10.54
N SER A 163 24.30 4.58 -11.33
CA SER A 163 25.72 4.76 -11.05
C SER A 163 26.11 6.24 -11.06
N VAL A 164 25.61 7.01 -12.02
CA VAL A 164 25.84 8.47 -12.08
C VAL A 164 25.22 9.18 -10.88
N ILE A 165 24.00 8.82 -10.49
CA ILE A 165 23.31 9.41 -9.33
C ILE A 165 24.06 9.08 -8.03
N ARG A 166 24.51 7.83 -7.88
CA ARG A 166 25.33 7.40 -6.74
C ARG A 166 26.59 8.25 -6.60
N GLU A 167 27.36 8.40 -7.68
CA GLU A 167 28.59 9.20 -7.68
C GLU A 167 28.31 10.67 -7.33
N ALA A 168 27.22 11.24 -7.84
CA ALA A 168 26.82 12.62 -7.50
C ALA A 168 26.46 12.78 -6.00
N LEU A 169 25.79 11.80 -5.42
CA LEU A 169 25.43 11.81 -3.99
C LEU A 169 26.65 11.59 -3.09
N LEU A 170 27.56 10.68 -3.45
CA LEU A 170 28.84 10.51 -2.76
C LEU A 170 29.67 11.79 -2.81
N PHE A 171 29.76 12.41 -3.98
CA PHE A 171 30.46 13.68 -4.14
C PHE A 171 29.87 14.78 -3.24
N ARG A 172 28.53 14.90 -3.20
CA ARG A 172 27.86 15.84 -2.30
C ARG A 172 28.19 15.54 -0.83
N GLY A 173 28.12 14.29 -0.41
CA GLY A 173 28.42 13.90 0.98
C GLY A 173 29.85 14.24 1.43
N ILE A 174 30.81 14.20 0.50
CA ILE A 174 32.22 14.51 0.73
C ILE A 174 32.48 16.03 0.70
N GLN A 175 31.89 16.75 -0.25
CA GLN A 175 32.27 18.14 -0.57
C GLN A 175 31.37 19.21 0.04
N ASP A 176 30.14 18.87 0.40
CA ASP A 176 29.18 19.84 0.95
C ASP A 176 29.37 19.96 2.47
N ALA A 177 30.12 20.99 2.87
CA ALA A 177 30.40 21.30 4.28
C ALA A 177 29.19 21.89 5.02
N GLU A 178 28.16 22.34 4.31
CA GLU A 178 26.95 22.95 4.89
C GLU A 178 25.81 21.93 5.08
N LEU A 179 26.03 20.66 4.73
CA LEU A 179 25.09 19.56 4.97
C LEU A 179 24.70 19.45 6.44
N SER A 180 23.39 19.63 6.70
CA SER A 180 22.80 19.44 8.02
C SER A 180 22.89 17.98 8.47
N SER A 181 22.76 17.73 9.78
CA SER A 181 22.76 16.37 10.31
C SER A 181 21.60 15.52 9.77
N GLU A 182 20.43 16.11 9.57
CA GLU A 182 19.26 15.44 9.00
C GLU A 182 19.48 15.10 7.52
N ASP A 183 20.06 16.02 6.76
CA ASP A 183 20.38 15.79 5.35
C ASP A 183 21.45 14.71 5.17
N ARG A 184 22.41 14.60 6.09
CA ARG A 184 23.41 13.51 6.08
C ARG A 184 22.78 12.15 6.28
N VAL A 185 21.86 12.02 7.25
CA VAL A 185 21.13 10.76 7.48
C VAL A 185 20.25 10.42 6.27
N ASN A 186 19.59 11.40 5.68
CA ASN A 186 18.80 11.20 4.48
C ASN A 186 19.67 10.79 3.28
N LEU A 187 20.83 11.43 3.11
CA LEU A 187 21.80 11.12 2.06
C LEU A 187 22.31 9.68 2.17
N ASP A 188 22.74 9.27 3.37
CA ASP A 188 23.18 7.89 3.64
C ASP A 188 22.08 6.88 3.35
N ARG A 189 20.84 7.18 3.75
CA ARG A 189 19.69 6.30 3.48
C ARG A 189 19.42 6.13 1.98
N VAL A 190 19.56 7.21 1.20
CA VAL A 190 19.37 7.16 -0.27
C VAL A 190 20.53 6.40 -0.93
N LEU A 191 21.77 6.63 -0.51
CA LEU A 191 22.94 5.90 -1.00
C LEU A 191 22.81 4.39 -0.77
N HIS A 192 22.42 3.96 0.43
CA HIS A 192 22.19 2.53 0.73
C HIS A 192 21.12 1.90 -0.17
N ARG A 193 20.04 2.64 -0.48
CA ARG A 193 19.00 2.16 -1.39
C ARG A 193 19.53 2.01 -2.82
N ILE A 194 20.34 2.96 -3.29
CA ILE A 194 20.95 2.89 -4.62
C ILE A 194 21.99 1.77 -4.69
N ASP A 195 22.81 1.59 -3.66
CA ASP A 195 23.78 0.50 -3.57
C ASP A 195 23.10 -0.87 -3.63
N ALA A 196 21.98 -1.04 -2.92
CA ALA A 196 21.17 -2.27 -2.98
C ALA A 196 20.60 -2.57 -4.37
N LEU A 197 20.36 -1.53 -5.19
CA LEU A 197 19.88 -1.67 -6.58
C LEU A 197 21.01 -1.90 -7.59
N LEU A 198 22.22 -1.41 -7.30
CA LEU A 198 23.41 -1.56 -8.16
C LEU A 198 24.18 -2.86 -7.90
N LEU A 199 24.01 -3.49 -6.74
CA LEU A 199 24.55 -4.81 -6.48
C LEU A 199 23.77 -5.84 -7.32
N PRO A 200 24.44 -6.67 -8.14
CA PRO A 200 23.78 -7.78 -8.78
C PRO A 200 23.15 -8.64 -7.68
N ILE A 201 21.84 -8.91 -7.75
CA ILE A 201 21.13 -9.79 -6.81
C ILE A 201 21.88 -11.12 -6.64
N ASP A 202 22.46 -11.63 -7.74
CA ASP A 202 23.29 -12.83 -7.75
C ASP A 202 24.54 -12.72 -6.88
N LYS A 203 25.15 -11.54 -6.75
CA LYS A 203 26.35 -11.32 -5.95
C LYS A 203 26.06 -11.27 -4.46
N LEU A 204 24.94 -10.65 -4.07
CA LEU A 204 24.45 -10.66 -2.68
C LEU A 204 24.03 -12.06 -2.23
N LEU A 205 23.38 -12.83 -3.12
CA LEU A 205 23.10 -14.25 -2.89
C LEU A 205 24.40 -15.06 -2.78
N LEU A 206 25.36 -14.87 -3.69
CA LEU A 206 26.65 -15.57 -3.63
C LEU A 206 27.45 -15.25 -2.35
N GLU A 207 27.44 -13.98 -1.93
CA GLU A 207 28.14 -13.52 -0.73
C GLU A 207 27.47 -14.06 0.53
N ALA A 208 26.13 -14.06 0.60
CA ALA A 208 25.36 -14.64 1.71
C ALA A 208 25.49 -16.18 1.78
N GLU A 209 25.48 -16.87 0.64
CA GLU A 209 25.72 -18.32 0.55
C GLU A 209 27.16 -18.65 0.97
N ALA A 210 28.15 -17.88 0.50
CA ALA A 210 29.55 -18.07 0.88
C ALA A 210 29.84 -17.72 2.34
N GLU A 211 29.04 -16.87 2.98
CA GLU A 211 29.13 -16.55 4.40
C GLU A 211 28.48 -17.64 5.26
N ALA A 212 27.32 -18.15 4.85
CA ALA A 212 26.65 -19.29 5.50
C ALA A 212 27.47 -20.59 5.44
N ASP A 213 28.20 -20.82 4.36
CA ASP A 213 29.11 -21.98 4.23
C ASP A 213 30.42 -21.82 5.03
N ARG A 214 30.78 -20.61 5.44
CA ARG A 214 31.93 -20.34 6.32
C ARG A 214 31.60 -20.48 7.80
N GLU A 215 30.32 -20.43 8.17
CA GLU A 215 29.83 -20.59 9.55
C GLU A 215 29.39 -22.04 9.88
N ARG A 216 29.56 -22.99 8.95
CA ARG A 216 29.36 -24.44 9.16
C ARG A 216 30.67 -25.20 9.33
#